data_AF-A0A0Q9P077-F1
#
_entry.id   AF-A0A0Q9P077-F1
#
_cell.length_a   1.000
_cell.length_b   1.000
_cell.length_c   1.000
_cell.angle_alpha   90.00
_cell.angle_beta   90.00
_cell.angle_gamma   90.00
#
_symmetry.space_group_name_H-M   'P 1'
#
loop_
_entity.id
_entity.type
_entity.pdbx_description
1 polymer ?
#
loop_
_entity_poly.entity_id
_entity_poly.type
_entity_poly.pdbx_seq_one_letter_code
_entity_poly.pdbx_strand_id
1 'polypeptide(L)'
;MGEVAADEQAIVQLMVDTSLTSKELIAVGSGTIHDIVRFVSHRTKRPFLSVPTAPSVDGFASVGAPLIVRGFKKTIPCSAPEAIFADLGLLAAAPQAMIAAGVGDMLGKHKACVD
;
A
#
# COMPACT_ATOMS: atom_id res chain seq x y z
N MET A 1 -18.14 -11.33 -3.61
CA MET A 1 -16.77 -11.50 -3.08
C MET A 1 -16.15 -10.12 -3.05
N GLY A 2 -15.87 -9.63 -1.84
CA GLY A 2 -15.66 -8.20 -1.56
C GLY A 2 -14.30 -7.71 -2.02
N GLU A 3 -14.30 -6.56 -2.67
CA GLU A 3 -13.10 -5.78 -2.93
C GLU A 3 -12.51 -5.33 -1.58
N VAL A 4 -11.21 -5.56 -1.37
CA VAL A 4 -10.53 -5.12 -0.14
C VAL A 4 -10.25 -3.63 -0.27
N ALA A 5 -10.85 -2.85 0.62
CA ALA A 5 -10.57 -1.42 0.76
C ALA A 5 -9.57 -1.19 1.89
N ALA A 6 -8.76 -0.13 1.78
CA ALA A 6 -7.87 0.31 2.86
C ALA A 6 -8.66 1.06 3.95
N ASP A 7 -9.62 0.38 4.58
CA ASP A 7 -10.57 0.94 5.53
C ASP A 7 -10.35 0.44 6.97
N GLU A 8 -11.17 0.90 7.91
CA GLU A 8 -11.06 0.50 9.30
C GLU A 8 -11.28 -1.00 9.51
N GLN A 9 -12.11 -1.65 8.70
CA GLN A 9 -12.39 -3.08 8.85
C GLN A 9 -11.15 -3.89 8.50
N ALA A 10 -10.52 -3.60 7.37
CA ALA A 10 -9.30 -4.28 6.94
C ALA A 10 -8.13 -4.04 7.91
N ILE A 11 -8.00 -2.82 8.43
CA ILE A 11 -6.98 -2.46 9.41
C ILE A 11 -7.19 -3.22 10.73
N VAL A 12 -8.42 -3.23 11.26
CA VAL A 12 -8.75 -3.95 12.49
C VAL A 12 -8.53 -5.45 12.31
N GLN A 13 -8.96 -6.01 11.19
CA GLN A 13 -8.75 -7.43 10.88
C GLN A 13 -7.26 -7.78 10.89
N LEU A 14 -6.42 -6.99 10.19
CA LEU A 14 -4.98 -7.20 10.18
C LEU A 14 -4.38 -7.11 11.59
N MET A 15 -4.80 -6.15 12.41
CA MET A 15 -4.31 -6.01 13.79
C MET A 15 -4.71 -7.18 14.68
N VAL A 16 -5.90 -7.76 14.48
CA VAL A 16 -6.38 -8.93 15.22
C VAL A 16 -5.62 -10.20 14.83
N ASP A 17 -5.40 -10.39 13.52
CA ASP A 17 -4.73 -11.60 13.01
C ASP A 17 -3.21 -11.57 13.20
N THR A 18 -2.64 -10.38 13.35
CA THR A 18 -1.20 -10.21 13.54
C THR A 18 -0.80 -10.53 14.98
N SER A 19 0.04 -11.54 15.16
CA SER A 19 0.62 -11.85 16.47
C SER A 19 1.38 -10.66 17.08
N LEU A 20 1.24 -10.50 18.40
CA LEU A 20 2.02 -9.53 19.17
C LEU A 20 3.53 -9.85 19.22
N THR A 21 3.92 -11.09 18.88
CA THR A 21 5.34 -11.52 18.84
C THR A 21 6.00 -11.33 17.48
N SER A 22 5.23 -11.03 16.42
CA SER A 22 5.80 -10.77 15.10
C SER A 22 6.70 -9.54 15.12
N LYS A 23 7.91 -9.68 14.57
CA LYS A 23 8.91 -8.59 14.57
C LYS A 23 8.73 -7.63 13.41
N GLU A 24 8.27 -8.16 12.27
CA GLU A 24 8.21 -7.44 11.00
C GLU A 24 6.93 -7.81 10.25
N LEU A 25 6.53 -6.98 9.30
CA LEU A 25 5.37 -7.21 8.43
C LEU A 25 5.81 -7.24 6.97
N ILE A 26 5.18 -8.09 6.16
CA ILE A 26 5.46 -8.18 4.73
C ILE A 26 4.16 -7.89 3.98
N ALA A 27 4.17 -6.85 3.15
CA ALA A 27 3.08 -6.52 2.25
C ALA A 27 3.31 -7.23 0.92
N VAL A 28 2.44 -8.16 0.55
CA VAL A 28 2.46 -8.83 -0.76
C VAL A 28 1.16 -8.50 -1.48
N GLY A 29 1.23 -7.79 -2.60
CA GLY A 29 0.03 -7.40 -3.35
C GLY A 29 0.17 -6.07 -4.11
N SER A 30 -0.95 -5.40 -4.35
CA SER A 30 -1.00 -4.06 -4.97
C SER A 30 -1.14 -2.95 -3.91
N GLY A 31 -1.40 -1.71 -4.35
CA GLY A 31 -1.42 -0.51 -3.50
C GLY A 31 -2.23 -0.63 -2.21
N THR A 32 -3.48 -1.11 -2.29
CA THR A 32 -4.38 -1.21 -1.13
C THR A 32 -3.79 -2.05 0.02
N ILE A 33 -3.21 -3.22 -0.29
CA ILE A 33 -2.58 -4.07 0.71
C ILE A 33 -1.37 -3.36 1.33
N HIS A 34 -0.59 -2.66 0.52
CA HIS A 34 0.57 -1.90 1.00
C HIS A 34 0.16 -0.77 1.93
N ASP A 35 -0.94 -0.07 1.65
CA ASP A 35 -1.42 1.03 2.49
C ASP A 35 -1.92 0.52 3.86
N ILE A 36 -2.64 -0.60 3.88
CA ILE A 36 -3.09 -1.25 5.12
C ILE A 36 -1.88 -1.70 5.96
N VAL A 37 -0.95 -2.45 5.36
CA VAL A 37 0.23 -2.97 6.07
C VAL A 37 1.15 -1.85 6.53
N ARG A 38 1.39 -0.84 5.69
CA ARG A 38 2.19 0.36 6.04
C ARG A 38 1.62 1.05 7.27
N PHE A 39 0.30 1.24 7.31
CA PHE A 39 -0.34 1.87 8.47
C PHE A 39 -0.19 1.03 9.74
N VAL A 40 -0.46 -0.28 9.67
CA VAL A 40 -0.35 -1.18 10.83
C VAL A 40 1.10 -1.29 11.32
N SER A 41 2.06 -1.41 10.40
CA SER A 41 3.50 -1.37 10.68
C SER A 41 3.89 -0.10 11.43
N HIS A 42 3.46 1.06 10.92
CA HIS A 42 3.76 2.34 11.54
C HIS A 42 3.16 2.46 12.95
N ARG A 43 1.93 1.98 13.16
CA ARG A 43 1.25 2.02 14.46
C ARG A 43 1.84 1.04 15.48
N THR A 44 2.29 -0.12 15.02
CA THR A 44 2.89 -1.15 15.87
C THR A 44 4.39 -0.97 16.06
N LYS A 45 4.99 0.03 15.41
CA LYS A 45 6.45 0.30 15.40
C LYS A 45 7.27 -0.90 14.95
N ARG A 46 6.76 -1.62 13.95
CA ARG A 46 7.41 -2.77 13.35
C ARG A 46 7.90 -2.42 11.96
N PRO A 47 9.11 -2.82 11.55
CA PRO A 47 9.53 -2.75 10.17
C PRO A 47 8.52 -3.39 9.22
N PHE A 48 8.48 -2.90 7.98
CA PHE A 48 7.79 -3.62 6.92
C PHE A 48 8.58 -3.70 5.62
N LEU A 49 8.36 -4.81 4.92
CA LEU A 49 8.92 -5.13 3.61
C LEU A 49 7.81 -5.07 2.56
N SER A 50 8.13 -4.51 1.41
CA SER A 50 7.21 -4.30 0.29
C SER A 50 7.51 -5.30 -0.83
N VAL A 51 6.51 -6.07 -1.25
CA VAL A 51 6.58 -7.05 -2.34
C VAL A 51 5.43 -6.77 -3.32
N PRO A 52 5.56 -5.73 -4.17
CA PRO A 52 4.51 -5.35 -5.10
C PRO A 52 4.30 -6.43 -6.16
N THR A 53 3.04 -6.82 -6.39
CA THR A 53 2.65 -7.80 -7.43
C THR A 53 1.98 -7.17 -8.63
N ALA A 54 1.59 -5.89 -8.55
CA ALA A 54 1.05 -5.11 -9.66
C ALA A 54 1.43 -3.63 -9.51
N PRO A 55 1.82 -2.93 -10.59
CA PRO A 55 2.22 -1.52 -10.53
C PRO A 55 0.99 -0.60 -10.58
N SER A 56 0.08 -0.72 -9.61
CA SER A 56 -1.20 0.02 -9.60
C SER A 56 -1.09 1.47 -9.14
N VAL A 57 -0.01 1.82 -8.44
CA VAL A 57 0.31 3.14 -7.88
C VAL A 57 1.84 3.29 -7.85
N ASP A 58 2.34 4.53 -7.82
CA ASP A 58 3.78 4.77 -7.61
C ASP A 58 4.18 4.79 -6.12
N GLY A 59 3.19 4.69 -5.22
CA GLY A 59 3.33 4.93 -3.79
C GLY A 59 3.98 3.81 -2.98
N PHE A 60 4.57 2.78 -3.59
CA PHE A 60 5.16 1.65 -2.84
C PHE A 60 6.31 2.09 -1.93
N ALA A 61 7.09 3.10 -2.34
CA ALA A 61 8.17 3.72 -1.55
C ALA A 61 7.69 4.92 -0.69
N SER A 62 6.40 5.23 -0.69
CA SER A 62 5.87 6.44 -0.05
C SER A 62 5.84 6.35 1.48
N VAL A 63 5.94 7.52 2.12
CA VAL A 63 5.75 7.75 3.56
C VAL A 63 4.31 8.11 3.91
N GLY A 64 3.35 8.00 2.99
CA GLY A 64 1.94 8.23 3.24
C GLY A 64 1.11 6.98 2.97
N ALA A 65 0.13 6.68 3.82
CA ALA A 65 -0.88 5.64 3.57
C ALA A 65 -2.24 6.30 3.30
N PRO A 66 -2.77 6.29 2.06
CA PRO A 66 -4.13 6.69 1.77
C PRO A 66 -5.12 5.64 2.29
N LEU A 67 -5.87 6.01 3.33
CA LEU A 67 -6.86 5.15 3.98
C LEU A 67 -8.26 5.75 3.89
N ILE A 68 -9.28 4.92 3.95
CA ILE A 68 -10.68 5.34 4.09
C ILE A 68 -10.99 5.34 5.59
N VAL A 69 -11.31 6.51 6.13
CA VAL A 69 -11.68 6.67 7.53
C VAL A 69 -13.04 7.36 7.58
N ARG A 70 -14.05 6.67 8.13
CA ARG A 70 -15.45 7.09 8.19
C ARG A 70 -16.01 7.43 6.81
N GLY A 71 -15.62 6.65 5.81
CA GLY A 71 -16.02 6.85 4.40
C GLY A 71 -15.24 7.95 3.66
N PHE A 72 -14.29 8.62 4.30
CA PHE A 72 -13.49 9.68 3.68
C PHE A 72 -12.05 9.23 3.45
N LYS A 73 -11.53 9.46 2.24
CA LYS A 73 -10.12 9.20 1.91
C LYS A 73 -9.23 10.21 2.61
N LYS A 74 -8.28 9.74 3.42
CA LYS A 74 -7.29 10.53 4.14
C LYS A 74 -5.91 9.88 4.00
N THR A 75 -4.92 10.67 3.62
CA THR A 75 -3.53 10.22 3.61
C THR A 75 -2.94 10.43 5.00
N ILE A 76 -2.60 9.33 5.67
CA ILE A 76 -2.00 9.36 7.01
C ILE A 76 -0.47 9.23 6.86
N PRO A 77 0.33 10.13 7.46
CA PRO A 77 1.78 9.98 7.52
C PRO A 77 2.18 8.66 8.19
N CYS A 78 3.10 7.93 7.57
CA CYS A 78 3.60 6.62 7.97
C CYS A 78 5.10 6.51 7.66
N SER A 79 5.68 5.35 7.95
CA SER A 79 7.07 5.03 7.57
C SER A 79 7.14 4.47 6.15
N ALA A 80 8.26 4.69 5.47
CA ALA A 80 8.60 3.99 4.23
C ALA A 80 8.95 2.52 4.52
N PRO A 81 8.85 1.60 3.53
CA PRO A 81 9.33 0.23 3.70
C PRO A 81 10.85 0.21 3.90
N GLU A 82 11.36 -0.78 4.65
CA GLU A 82 12.81 -0.98 4.78
C GLU A 82 13.43 -1.53 3.50
N ALA A 83 12.68 -2.34 2.75
CA ALA A 83 13.08 -2.83 1.44
C ALA A 83 11.87 -3.05 0.53
N ILE A 84 12.12 -2.95 -0.78
CA ILE A 84 11.13 -3.22 -1.83
C ILE A 84 11.69 -4.32 -2.74
N PHE A 85 10.94 -5.40 -2.89
CA PHE A 85 11.26 -6.54 -3.75
C PHE A 85 10.31 -6.57 -4.94
N ALA A 86 10.69 -5.87 -6.01
CA ALA A 86 9.88 -5.74 -7.22
C ALA A 86 10.37 -6.71 -8.32
N ASP A 87 9.63 -7.79 -8.55
CA ASP A 87 9.87 -8.68 -9.69
C ASP A 87 9.30 -8.06 -10.97
N LEU A 88 10.18 -7.65 -11.88
CA LEU A 88 9.79 -7.00 -13.13
C LEU A 88 8.98 -7.92 -14.05
N GLY A 89 9.25 -9.22 -14.06
CA GLY A 89 8.51 -10.19 -14.85
C GLY A 89 7.07 -10.32 -14.36
N LEU A 90 6.89 -10.39 -13.03
CA LEU A 90 5.57 -10.41 -12.40
C LEU A 90 4.80 -9.11 -12.63
N LEU A 91 5.46 -7.95 -12.44
CA LEU A 91 4.83 -6.64 -12.62
C LEU A 91 4.42 -6.38 -14.08
N ALA A 92 5.24 -6.81 -15.04
CA ALA A 92 4.91 -6.70 -16.46
C ALA A 92 3.74 -7.62 -16.87
N ALA A 93 3.56 -8.74 -16.18
CA ALA A 93 2.46 -9.68 -16.38
C ALA A 93 1.17 -9.31 -15.61
N ALA A 94 1.19 -8.24 -14.82
CA ALA A 94 0.02 -7.80 -14.05
C ALA A 94 -1.15 -7.38 -14.97
N PRO A 95 -2.41 -7.40 -14.47
CA PRO A 95 -3.56 -6.99 -15.25
C PRO A 95 -3.38 -5.59 -15.87
N GLN A 96 -3.66 -5.46 -17.16
CA GLN A 96 -3.45 -4.21 -17.91
C GLN A 96 -4.14 -3.00 -17.28
N ALA A 97 -5.32 -3.18 -16.70
CA ALA A 97 -6.03 -2.12 -15.99
C ALA A 97 -5.24 -1.57 -14.79
N MET A 98 -4.50 -2.42 -14.06
CA MET A 98 -3.66 -1.99 -12.95
C MET A 98 -2.41 -1.26 -13.44
N ILE A 99 -1.77 -1.73 -14.52
CA ILE A 99 -0.64 -1.03 -15.14
C ILE A 99 -1.07 0.36 -15.60
N ALA A 100 -2.21 0.45 -16.30
CA ALA A 100 -2.77 1.72 -16.75
C ALA A 100 -3.11 2.66 -15.58
N ALA A 101 -3.64 2.12 -14.47
CA ALA A 101 -3.90 2.90 -13.26
C ALA A 101 -2.62 3.50 -12.68
N GLY A 102 -1.52 2.75 -12.62
CA GLY A 102 -0.22 3.24 -12.15
C GLY A 102 0.34 4.36 -13.02
N VAL A 103 0.22 4.24 -14.35
CA VAL A 103 0.59 5.31 -15.28
C VAL A 103 -0.25 6.57 -15.02
N GLY A 104 -1.56 6.40 -14.82
CA GLY A 104 -2.47 7.50 -14.48
C GLY A 104 -2.11 8.19 -13.16
N ASP A 105 -1.73 7.43 -12.12
CA ASP A 105 -1.30 7.96 -10.83
C ASP A 105 -0.02 8.81 -10.95
N MET A 106 0.98 8.32 -11.68
CA MET A 106 2.23 9.07 -11.95
C MET A 106 1.96 10.38 -12.69
N LEU A 107 1.12 10.34 -13.73
CA LEU A 107 0.75 11.54 -14.50
C LEU A 107 -0.05 12.53 -13.65
N GLY A 108 -0.97 12.05 -12.82
CA GLY A 108 -1.77 12.87 -11.91
C GLY A 108 -0.92 13.62 -10.89
N LYS A 109 0.12 12.97 -10.35
CA LYS A 109 1.07 13.60 -9.42
C LYS A 109 1.99 14.60 -10.11
N HIS A 110 2.41 14.33 -11.34
CA HIS A 110 3.22 15.27 -12.10
C HIS A 110 2.49 16.60 -12.34
N LYS A 111 1.18 16.55 -12.63
CA LYS A 111 0.35 17.76 -12.72
C LYS A 111 0.26 18.53 -11.41
N ALA A 112 0.26 17.85 -10.26
CA ALA A 112 0.19 18.48 -8.95
C ALA A 112 1.48 19.23 -8.53
N CYS A 113 2.59 19.04 -9.25
CA CYS A 113 3.84 19.78 -9.07
C CYS A 113 4.01 20.96 -10.05
N VAL A 114 3.05 21.21 -10.93
CA VAL A 114 3.07 22.33 -11.89
C VAL A 114 2.02 23.37 -11.48
N ASP A 115 2.08 23.78 -10.21
CA ASP A 115 1.40 24.95 -9.63
C ASP A 115 2.35 25.67 -8.66
#